data_AF-A0A120IGL2-F1
#
_entry.id   AF-A0A120IGL2-F1
#
_cell.length_a   1.000
_cell.length_b   1.000
_cell.length_c   1.000
_cell.angle_alpha   90.00
_cell.angle_beta   90.00
_cell.angle_gamma   90.00
#
_symmetry.space_group_name_H-M   'P 1'
#
loop_
_entity.id
_entity.type
_entity.pdbx_description
1 polymer ?
#
loop_
_entity_poly.entity_id
_entity_poly.type
_entity_poly.pdbx_seq_one_letter_code
_entity_poly.pdbx_strand_id
1 'polypeptide(L)'
;MNSIEFPLLDQTTKNSVISTTLNDLSNWSRLSSLWPLLYGTSCCFIEFASLIGSRFDFDRYGLVPRSSPRQADLILTAGTVTMKMAPSLVRLYEQMPEPKYVIAMGACTITGGMFSTDSYSTVRGVDKLIPVDVYLPGCPPKPEAIIDAITKLRKKISREIYEDQMNSQRENRCFTTNHKFDVGYSTHTGNYGQELFYQLPSTSEIPSDTFF
;
A
#
# COMPACT_ATOMS: atom_id res chain seq x y z
N MET A 1 -3.92 12.47 24.98
CA MET A 1 -5.28 12.28 24.44
C MET A 1 -5.37 13.07 23.15
N ASN A 2 -5.77 12.44 22.05
CA ASN A 2 -5.92 13.15 20.77
C ASN A 2 -7.26 13.90 20.79
N SER A 3 -7.24 15.21 20.57
CA SER A 3 -8.45 16.03 20.44
C SER A 3 -8.94 16.02 19.00
N ILE A 4 -10.26 15.94 18.81
CA ILE A 4 -10.89 16.12 17.49
C ILE A 4 -11.15 17.62 17.33
N GLU A 5 -10.57 18.23 16.31
CA GLU A 5 -10.89 19.61 15.92
C GLU A 5 -12.25 19.60 15.21
N PHE A 6 -13.16 20.46 15.66
CA PHE A 6 -14.46 20.61 15.01
C PHE A 6 -14.31 21.50 13.77
N PRO A 7 -14.88 21.11 12.63
CA PRO A 7 -14.82 21.94 11.43
C PRO A 7 -15.51 23.28 11.71
N LEU A 8 -14.77 24.38 11.51
CA LEU A 8 -15.28 25.76 11.64
C LEU A 8 -16.12 26.20 10.43
N LEU A 9 -16.18 25.38 9.38
CA LEU A 9 -16.92 25.67 8.16
C LEU A 9 -18.33 25.06 8.28
N ASP A 10 -19.36 25.91 8.22
CA ASP A 10 -20.74 25.45 8.09
C ASP A 10 -20.92 24.89 6.67
N GLN A 11 -20.88 23.57 6.52
CA GLN A 11 -20.92 22.89 5.23
C GLN A 11 -22.37 22.92 4.70
N THR A 12 -22.80 24.09 4.21
CA THR A 12 -24.10 24.25 3.54
C THR A 12 -23.99 23.71 2.13
N THR A 13 -24.18 22.40 1.96
CA THR A 13 -24.20 21.75 0.64
C THR A 13 -25.46 22.19 -0.11
N LYS A 14 -25.37 23.24 -0.92
CA LYS A 14 -26.45 23.69 -1.82
C LYS A 14 -26.55 22.74 -3.02
N ASN A 15 -27.14 21.56 -2.82
CA ASN A 15 -27.24 20.57 -3.88
C ASN A 15 -28.51 20.79 -4.71
N SER A 16 -28.34 21.06 -6.01
CA SER A 16 -29.43 20.99 -6.99
C SER A 16 -29.68 19.53 -7.36
N VAL A 17 -30.93 19.18 -7.72
CA VAL A 17 -31.29 17.81 -8.14
C VAL A 17 -30.40 17.30 -9.29
N ILE A 18 -29.98 18.20 -10.19
CA ILE A 18 -29.10 17.91 -11.32
C ILE A 18 -27.67 17.58 -10.85
N SER A 19 -27.16 18.26 -9.81
CA SER A 19 -25.83 17.97 -9.28
C SER A 19 -25.77 16.59 -8.62
N THR A 20 -26.82 16.24 -7.87
CA THR A 20 -26.90 14.94 -7.20
C THR A 20 -26.95 13.79 -8.21
N THR A 21 -27.73 13.91 -9.30
CA THR A 21 -27.81 12.84 -10.31
C THR A 21 -26.49 12.63 -11.06
N LEU A 22 -25.72 13.70 -11.31
CA LEU A 22 -24.38 13.60 -11.88
C LEU A 22 -23.39 12.94 -10.90
N ASN A 23 -23.46 13.28 -9.62
CA ASN A 23 -22.66 12.65 -8.58
C ASN A 23 -22.96 11.15 -8.47
N ASP A 24 -24.24 10.77 -8.50
CA ASP A 24 -24.67 9.37 -8.46
C ASP A 24 -24.15 8.58 -9.67
N LEU A 25 -24.18 9.16 -10.87
CA LEU A 25 -23.63 8.54 -12.07
C LEU A 25 -22.11 8.34 -11.98
N SER A 26 -21.38 9.35 -11.48
CA SER A 26 -19.93 9.29 -11.27
C SER A 26 -19.53 8.26 -10.20
N ASN A 27 -20.28 8.22 -9.10
CA ASN A 27 -20.08 7.22 -8.06
C ASN A 27 -20.37 5.81 -8.58
N TRP A 28 -21.46 5.65 -9.33
CA TRP A 28 -21.84 4.38 -9.92
C TRP A 28 -20.80 3.86 -10.90
N SER A 29 -20.24 4.71 -11.77
CA SER A 29 -19.20 4.27 -12.71
C SER A 29 -17.95 3.78 -11.97
N ARG A 30 -17.47 4.54 -10.99
CA ARG A 30 -16.28 4.19 -10.19
C ARG A 30 -16.46 2.91 -9.39
N LEU A 31 -17.56 2.78 -8.64
CA LEU A 31 -17.78 1.60 -7.81
C LEU A 31 -18.02 0.33 -8.65
N SER A 32 -18.50 0.49 -9.89
CA SER A 32 -18.77 -0.63 -10.80
C SER A 32 -17.53 -1.16 -11.50
N SER A 33 -16.49 -0.34 -11.68
CA SER A 33 -15.26 -0.70 -12.40
C SER A 33 -13.98 -0.35 -11.61
N LEU A 34 -13.80 -0.98 -10.45
CA LEU A 34 -12.58 -0.84 -9.66
C LEU A 34 -11.47 -1.73 -10.24
N TRP A 35 -10.29 -1.21 -10.47
CA TRP A 35 -9.13 -1.95 -10.98
C TRP A 35 -8.07 -2.15 -9.89
N PRO A 36 -8.05 -3.33 -9.25
CA PRO A 36 -7.10 -3.66 -8.20
C PRO A 36 -5.68 -3.83 -8.76
N LEU A 37 -4.71 -3.23 -8.09
CA LEU A 37 -3.30 -3.47 -8.34
C LEU A 37 -2.96 -4.90 -7.90
N LEU A 38 -2.29 -5.65 -8.79
CA LEU A 38 -1.70 -6.96 -8.49
C LEU A 38 -0.52 -6.80 -7.53
N TYR A 39 -0.83 -6.55 -6.26
CA TYR A 39 0.12 -6.34 -5.19
C TYR A 39 0.01 -7.46 -4.16
N GLY A 40 1.14 -8.07 -3.83
CA GLY A 40 1.22 -9.13 -2.83
C GLY A 40 2.63 -9.30 -2.31
N THR A 41 2.76 -9.43 -0.98
CA THR A 41 4.07 -9.57 -0.33
C THR A 41 4.19 -10.83 0.52
N SER A 42 3.08 -11.46 0.91
CA SER A 42 3.09 -12.60 1.84
C SER A 42 1.88 -13.52 1.62
N CYS A 43 1.54 -14.35 2.62
CA CYS A 43 0.49 -15.37 2.54
C CYS A 43 -0.90 -14.86 2.11
N CYS A 44 -1.28 -13.63 2.46
CA CYS A 44 -2.57 -13.05 2.07
C CYS A 44 -2.73 -12.93 0.55
N PHE A 45 -1.64 -12.86 -0.21
CA PHE A 45 -1.71 -12.79 -1.67
C PHE A 45 -2.28 -14.06 -2.31
N ILE A 46 -2.11 -15.24 -1.70
CA ILE A 46 -2.65 -16.48 -2.25
C ILE A 46 -4.18 -16.49 -2.15
N GLU A 47 -4.74 -16.01 -1.03
CA GLU A 47 -6.19 -15.86 -0.89
C GLU A 47 -6.73 -14.82 -1.88
N PHE A 48 -5.99 -13.74 -2.11
CA PHE A 48 -6.33 -12.78 -3.16
C PHE A 48 -6.26 -13.39 -4.56
N ALA A 49 -5.21 -14.16 -4.87
CA ALA A 49 -5.06 -14.84 -6.16
C ALA A 49 -6.16 -15.88 -6.39
N SER A 50 -6.70 -16.48 -5.33
CA SER A 50 -7.83 -17.41 -5.44
C SER A 50 -9.11 -16.74 -5.99
N LEU A 51 -9.25 -15.42 -5.83
CA LEU A 51 -10.33 -14.62 -6.41
C LEU A 51 -10.15 -14.38 -7.92
N ILE A 52 -8.94 -14.56 -8.44
CA ILE A 52 -8.69 -14.51 -9.89
C ILE A 52 -9.03 -15.87 -10.54
N GLY A 53 -9.19 -16.91 -9.72
CA GLY A 53 -9.55 -18.25 -10.16
C GLY A 53 -11.03 -18.40 -10.55
N SER A 54 -11.42 -19.61 -10.93
CA SER A 54 -12.79 -19.91 -11.37
C SER A 54 -13.80 -20.03 -10.24
N ARG A 55 -13.36 -20.35 -9.02
CA ARG A 55 -14.25 -20.60 -7.88
C ARG A 55 -14.89 -19.33 -7.35
N PHE A 56 -14.08 -18.29 -7.21
CA PHE A 56 -14.50 -16.98 -6.77
C PHE A 56 -14.12 -16.02 -7.88
N ASP A 57 -15.10 -15.47 -8.59
CA ASP A 57 -14.87 -14.64 -9.77
C ASP A 57 -14.82 -13.15 -9.37
N PHE A 58 -13.61 -12.55 -9.44
CA PHE A 58 -13.40 -11.13 -9.19
C PHE A 58 -14.03 -10.24 -10.27
N ASP A 59 -13.95 -10.65 -11.53
CA ASP A 59 -14.39 -9.84 -12.67
C ASP A 59 -15.92 -9.72 -12.72
N ARG A 60 -16.63 -10.65 -12.09
CA ARG A 60 -18.08 -10.53 -11.84
C ARG A 60 -18.45 -9.23 -11.12
N TYR A 61 -17.57 -8.73 -10.26
CA TYR A 61 -17.75 -7.45 -9.58
C TYR A 61 -17.02 -6.31 -10.32
N GLY A 62 -16.66 -6.46 -11.60
CA GLY A 62 -15.95 -5.44 -12.37
C GLY A 62 -14.52 -5.18 -11.88
N LEU A 63 -13.93 -6.14 -11.16
CA LEU A 63 -12.57 -6.04 -10.64
C LEU A 63 -11.58 -6.70 -11.59
N VAL A 64 -10.93 -5.89 -12.41
CA VAL A 64 -9.91 -6.37 -13.35
C VAL A 64 -8.51 -6.10 -12.77
N PRO A 65 -7.76 -7.13 -12.38
CA PRO A 65 -6.43 -6.95 -11.83
C PRO A 65 -5.46 -6.31 -12.85
N ARG A 66 -4.76 -5.25 -12.44
CA ARG A 66 -3.74 -4.56 -13.24
C ARG A 66 -2.37 -4.68 -12.57
N SER A 67 -1.33 -4.94 -13.36
CA SER A 67 0.06 -5.00 -12.86
C SER A 67 0.73 -3.63 -12.77
N SER A 68 0.18 -2.62 -13.45
CA SER A 68 0.72 -1.25 -13.46
C SER A 68 -0.03 -0.36 -12.48
N PRO A 69 0.66 0.37 -11.58
CA PRO A 69 0.02 1.31 -10.66
C PRO A 69 -0.70 2.44 -11.38
N ARG A 70 -0.24 2.84 -12.57
CA ARG A 70 -0.90 3.90 -13.36
C ARG A 70 -2.25 3.49 -13.94
N GLN A 71 -2.53 2.19 -13.99
CA GLN A 71 -3.76 1.61 -14.50
C GLN A 71 -4.67 1.11 -13.38
N ALA A 72 -4.25 1.19 -12.12
CA ALA A 72 -5.01 0.69 -10.99
C ALA A 72 -5.51 1.88 -10.14
N ASP A 73 -6.71 1.76 -9.61
CA ASP A 73 -7.34 2.73 -8.70
C ASP A 73 -7.53 2.14 -7.28
N LEU A 74 -7.46 0.82 -7.14
CA LEU A 74 -7.58 0.12 -5.87
C LEU A 74 -6.26 -0.59 -5.54
N ILE A 75 -5.75 -0.42 -4.32
CA ILE A 75 -4.63 -1.21 -3.80
C ILE A 75 -5.09 -2.03 -2.60
N LEU A 76 -5.08 -3.36 -2.76
CA LEU A 76 -5.19 -4.30 -1.64
C LEU A 76 -3.80 -4.57 -1.10
N THR A 77 -3.53 -4.19 0.14
CA THR A 77 -2.24 -4.49 0.77
C THR A 77 -2.24 -5.93 1.26
N ALA A 78 -2.06 -6.88 0.33
CA ALA A 78 -2.16 -8.31 0.60
C ALA A 78 -0.84 -8.91 1.12
N GLY A 79 -0.52 -8.64 2.38
CA GLY A 79 0.61 -9.26 3.07
C GLY A 79 1.43 -8.33 3.94
N THR A 80 2.42 -8.88 4.64
CA THR A 80 3.26 -8.13 5.57
C THR A 80 4.13 -7.12 4.83
N VAL A 81 4.22 -5.91 5.37
CA VAL A 81 5.09 -4.84 4.85
C VAL A 81 6.32 -4.73 5.76
N THR A 82 7.50 -4.97 5.19
CA THR A 82 8.78 -4.79 5.90
C THR A 82 9.32 -3.38 5.69
N MET A 83 10.28 -2.95 6.51
CA MET A 83 10.96 -1.66 6.38
C MET A 83 11.55 -1.44 4.98
N LYS A 84 12.04 -2.51 4.34
CA LYS A 84 12.55 -2.46 2.96
C LYS A 84 11.44 -2.23 1.93
N MET A 85 10.27 -2.82 2.15
CA MET A 85 9.14 -2.68 1.24
C MET A 85 8.34 -1.39 1.44
N ALA A 86 8.36 -0.82 2.65
CA ALA A 86 7.64 0.40 3.02
C ALA A 86 7.80 1.57 2.03
N PRO A 87 9.03 2.01 1.66
CA PRO A 87 9.18 3.09 0.69
C PRO A 87 8.68 2.73 -0.71
N SER A 88 8.80 1.45 -1.09
CA SER A 88 8.31 0.97 -2.40
C SER A 88 6.78 0.98 -2.46
N LEU A 89 6.11 0.63 -1.36
CA LEU A 89 4.65 0.70 -1.26
C LEU A 89 4.14 2.14 -1.35
N VAL A 90 4.77 3.08 -0.62
CA VAL A 90 4.43 4.50 -0.72
C VAL A 90 4.62 4.98 -2.16
N ARG A 91 5.73 4.60 -2.81
CA ARG A 91 5.98 4.95 -4.21
C ARG A 91 4.92 4.42 -5.17
N LEU A 92 4.43 3.19 -4.97
CA LEU A 92 3.35 2.62 -5.76
C LEU A 92 2.05 3.43 -5.59
N TYR A 93 1.70 3.74 -4.34
CA TYR A 93 0.52 4.53 -4.02
C TYR A 93 0.58 5.95 -4.62
N GLU A 94 1.76 6.57 -4.63
CA GLU A 94 1.97 7.89 -5.24
C GLU A 94 1.87 7.88 -6.77
N GLN A 95 2.13 6.73 -7.41
CA GLN A 95 2.07 6.59 -8.87
C GLN A 95 0.66 6.25 -9.37
N MET A 96 -0.30 5.99 -8.48
CA MET A 96 -1.69 5.72 -8.84
C MET A 96 -2.45 7.02 -9.13
N PRO A 97 -3.35 7.02 -10.14
CA PRO A 97 -4.24 8.15 -10.42
C PRO A 97 -5.20 8.41 -9.26
N GLU A 98 -5.69 9.64 -9.16
CA GLU A 98 -6.83 9.96 -8.28
C GLU A 98 -8.14 9.79 -9.06
N PRO A 99 -9.21 9.21 -8.48
CA PRO A 99 -9.35 8.73 -7.10
C PRO A 99 -8.70 7.35 -6.88
N LYS A 100 -8.06 7.15 -5.71
CA LYS A 100 -7.42 5.90 -5.31
C LYS A 100 -7.88 5.43 -3.94
N TYR A 101 -8.06 4.12 -3.80
CA TYR A 101 -8.57 3.49 -2.58
C TYR A 101 -7.62 2.41 -2.06
N VAL A 102 -7.52 2.27 -0.74
CA VAL A 102 -6.62 1.33 -0.06
C VAL A 102 -7.43 0.43 0.86
N ILE A 103 -7.30 -0.88 0.68
CA ILE A 103 -7.83 -1.88 1.62
C ILE A 103 -6.67 -2.55 2.34
N ALA A 104 -6.68 -2.45 3.68
CA ALA A 104 -5.74 -3.16 4.54
C ALA A 104 -6.19 -4.61 4.72
N MET A 105 -5.57 -5.54 4.00
CA MET A 105 -5.91 -6.96 4.00
C MET A 105 -5.01 -7.79 4.93
N GLY A 106 -5.63 -8.34 5.97
CA GLY A 106 -5.02 -9.27 6.89
C GLY A 106 -4.43 -8.61 8.14
N ALA A 107 -4.25 -9.39 9.20
CA ALA A 107 -3.82 -8.88 10.51
C ALA A 107 -2.48 -8.12 10.44
N CYS A 108 -1.58 -8.55 9.54
CA CYS A 108 -0.25 -7.95 9.37
C CYS A 108 -0.30 -6.49 8.91
N THR A 109 -1.26 -6.12 8.04
CA THR A 109 -1.36 -4.74 7.56
C THR A 109 -2.19 -3.83 8.45
N ILE A 110 -2.95 -4.37 9.40
CA ILE A 110 -3.74 -3.57 10.34
C ILE A 110 -2.88 -3.18 11.54
N THR A 111 -2.25 -4.15 12.21
CA THR A 111 -1.51 -3.92 13.47
C THR A 111 -0.08 -4.47 13.45
N GLY A 112 0.35 -5.12 12.36
CA GLY A 112 1.53 -5.99 12.35
C GLY A 112 1.21 -7.45 12.64
N GLY A 113 -0.02 -7.78 13.07
CA GLY A 113 -0.47 -9.15 13.29
C GLY A 113 0.42 -9.89 14.29
N MET A 114 0.83 -11.13 13.96
CA MET A 114 1.76 -11.89 14.80
C MET A 114 3.14 -11.24 14.96
N PHE A 115 3.51 -10.34 14.04
CA PHE A 115 4.80 -9.66 14.06
C PHE A 115 4.78 -8.38 14.91
N SER A 116 3.64 -8.04 15.53
CA SER A 116 3.51 -6.81 16.31
C SER A 116 4.40 -6.79 17.56
N THR A 117 4.71 -7.95 18.15
CA THR A 117 5.43 -8.01 19.44
C THR A 117 6.94 -7.90 19.22
N ASP A 118 7.55 -8.90 18.56
CA ASP A 118 9.01 -9.10 18.62
C ASP A 118 9.75 -8.81 17.31
N SER A 119 9.05 -8.40 16.24
CA SER A 119 9.74 -8.16 14.96
C SER A 119 10.40 -6.79 14.90
N TYR A 120 11.66 -6.76 14.47
CA TYR A 120 12.46 -5.54 14.35
C TYR A 120 12.24 -4.79 13.02
N SER A 121 11.75 -5.47 11.99
CA SER A 121 11.74 -4.98 10.61
C SER A 121 10.37 -4.92 9.95
N THR A 122 9.28 -5.29 10.65
CA THR A 122 7.93 -5.16 10.09
C THR A 122 7.28 -3.84 10.49
N VAL A 123 6.56 -3.24 9.55
CA VAL A 123 5.76 -2.05 9.83
C VAL A 123 4.47 -2.49 10.50
N ARG A 124 4.25 -2.01 11.73
CA ARG A 124 3.05 -2.32 12.52
C ARG A 124 1.86 -1.51 12.04
N GLY A 125 1.24 -1.93 10.95
CA GLY A 125 0.11 -1.24 10.32
C GLY A 125 0.52 -0.43 9.08
N VAL A 126 -0.25 -0.57 8.01
CA VAL A 126 -0.03 0.12 6.74
C VAL A 126 -0.60 1.54 6.73
N ASP A 127 -1.51 1.81 7.67
CA ASP A 127 -2.08 3.12 8.01
C ASP A 127 -1.02 4.17 8.37
N LYS A 128 0.16 3.73 8.84
CA LYS A 128 1.33 4.59 9.08
C LYS A 128 1.99 5.10 7.80
N LEU A 129 1.75 4.44 6.66
CA LEU A 129 2.40 4.74 5.39
C LEU A 129 1.44 5.41 4.42
N ILE A 130 0.23 4.86 4.30
CA ILE A 130 -0.79 5.27 3.33
C ILE A 130 -2.17 5.29 4.01
N PRO A 131 -3.08 6.19 3.63
CA PRO A 131 -4.41 6.27 4.22
C PRO A 131 -5.23 5.03 3.83
N VAL A 132 -5.76 4.33 4.83
CA VAL A 132 -6.57 3.11 4.63
C VAL A 132 -8.06 3.44 4.64
N ASP A 133 -8.80 2.94 3.65
CA ASP A 133 -10.25 3.12 3.55
C ASP A 133 -11.05 2.05 4.27
N VAL A 134 -10.62 0.79 4.13
CA VAL A 134 -11.30 -0.37 4.72
C VAL A 134 -10.27 -1.31 5.33
N TYR A 135 -10.55 -1.76 6.55
CA TYR A 135 -9.75 -2.77 7.25
C TYR A 135 -10.43 -4.13 7.14
N LEU A 136 -9.68 -5.15 6.72
CA LEU A 136 -10.13 -6.53 6.61
C LEU A 136 -9.27 -7.44 7.51
N PRO A 137 -9.76 -7.81 8.72
CA PRO A 137 -9.04 -8.73 9.59
C PRO A 137 -9.05 -10.16 9.05
N GLY A 138 -7.99 -10.92 9.35
CA GLY A 138 -7.84 -12.34 8.98
C GLY A 138 -6.37 -12.76 8.87
N CYS A 139 -6.06 -14.05 8.93
CA CYS A 139 -4.70 -14.57 8.81
C CYS A 139 -4.65 -15.99 8.18
N PRO A 140 -4.80 -16.10 6.84
CA PRO A 140 -5.28 -15.07 5.93
C PRO A 140 -6.82 -14.97 5.95
N PRO A 141 -7.43 -13.84 5.55
CA PRO A 141 -8.89 -13.74 5.43
C PRO A 141 -9.37 -14.63 4.28
N LYS A 142 -10.51 -15.31 4.48
CA LYS A 142 -11.11 -16.14 3.43
C LYS A 142 -11.50 -15.31 2.19
N PRO A 143 -11.55 -15.90 0.98
CA PRO A 143 -11.88 -15.18 -0.24
C PRO A 143 -13.24 -14.47 -0.17
N GLU A 144 -14.24 -15.09 0.47
CA GLU A 144 -15.55 -14.48 0.66
C GLU A 144 -15.50 -13.21 1.52
N ALA A 145 -14.60 -13.16 2.49
CA ALA A 145 -14.41 -11.97 3.34
C ALA A 145 -13.76 -10.81 2.56
N ILE A 146 -12.96 -11.11 1.54
CA ILE A 146 -12.38 -10.10 0.65
C ILE A 146 -13.49 -9.46 -0.20
N ILE A 147 -14.43 -10.26 -0.70
CA ILE A 147 -15.62 -9.77 -1.44
C ILE A 147 -16.50 -8.89 -0.53
N ASP A 148 -16.65 -9.23 0.76
CA ASP A 148 -17.36 -8.38 1.72
C ASP A 148 -16.64 -7.03 1.93
N ALA A 149 -15.31 -7.03 2.06
CA ALA A 149 -14.53 -5.80 2.17
C ALA A 149 -14.70 -4.87 0.95
N ILE A 150 -14.72 -5.44 -0.25
CA ILE A 150 -15.02 -4.71 -1.49
C ILE A 150 -16.44 -4.16 -1.47
N THR A 151 -17.41 -4.94 -1.01
CA THR A 151 -18.80 -4.50 -0.89
C THR A 151 -18.92 -3.31 0.08
N LYS A 152 -18.14 -3.31 1.17
CA LYS A 152 -18.04 -2.17 2.10
C LYS A 152 -17.36 -0.97 1.45
N LEU A 153 -16.30 -1.18 0.67
CA LEU A 153 -15.64 -0.11 -0.09
C LEU A 153 -16.62 0.54 -1.08
N ARG A 154 -17.40 -0.24 -1.82
CA ARG A 154 -18.43 0.27 -2.73
C ARG A 154 -19.47 1.16 -2.04
N LYS A 155 -19.89 0.77 -0.83
CA LYS A 155 -20.79 1.57 0.01
C LYS A 155 -20.15 2.88 0.49
N LYS A 156 -18.82 2.90 0.64
CA LYS A 156 -18.07 4.12 0.94
C LYS A 156 -18.05 5.05 -0.28
N ILE A 157 -17.67 4.52 -1.45
CA ILE A 157 -17.62 5.28 -2.72
C ILE A 157 -18.98 5.85 -3.08
N SER A 158 -20.08 5.11 -2.86
CA SER A 158 -21.43 5.61 -3.15
C SER A 158 -21.84 6.84 -2.32
N ARG A 159 -21.16 7.09 -1.19
CA ARG A 159 -21.44 8.22 -0.29
C ARG A 159 -20.52 9.41 -0.53
N GLU A 160 -19.54 9.29 -1.41
CA GLU A 160 -18.60 10.39 -1.71
C GLU A 160 -19.31 11.50 -2.48
N ILE A 161 -18.99 12.75 -2.11
CA ILE A 161 -19.46 13.94 -2.80
C ILE A 161 -18.30 14.45 -3.67
N TYR A 162 -18.58 14.79 -4.92
CA TYR A 162 -17.59 15.28 -5.87
C TYR A 162 -16.73 16.44 -5.33
N GLU A 163 -17.34 17.40 -4.62
CA GLU A 163 -16.65 18.57 -4.05
C GLU A 163 -15.60 18.21 -2.98
N ASP A 164 -15.82 17.15 -2.19
CA ASP A 164 -14.87 16.73 -1.16
C ASP A 164 -13.55 16.24 -1.77
N GLN A 165 -13.56 15.82 -3.04
CA GLN A 165 -12.37 15.36 -3.74
C GLN A 165 -11.43 16.51 -4.13
N MET A 166 -11.96 17.73 -4.35
CA MET A 166 -11.10 18.89 -4.63
C MET A 166 -10.21 19.22 -3.43
N ASN A 167 -10.67 18.94 -2.20
CA ASN A 167 -9.88 19.12 -0.97
C ASN A 167 -8.88 17.98 -0.71
N SER A 168 -8.98 16.85 -1.42
CA SER A 168 -8.05 15.73 -1.26
C SER A 168 -6.69 15.98 -1.92
N GLN A 169 -6.51 17.10 -2.65
CA GLN A 169 -5.23 17.44 -3.24
C GLN A 169 -4.17 17.62 -2.15
N ARG A 170 -3.05 16.89 -2.27
CA ARG A 170 -1.91 16.99 -1.35
C ARG A 170 -1.50 18.45 -1.17
N GLU A 171 -1.57 18.96 0.05
CA GLU A 171 -0.99 20.25 0.40
C GLU A 171 0.54 20.17 0.32
N ASN A 172 1.13 20.99 -0.54
CA ASN A 172 2.58 21.04 -0.70
C ASN A 172 3.22 21.91 0.39
N ARG A 173 3.40 21.36 1.59
CA ARG A 173 4.16 22.01 2.67
C ARG A 173 5.64 21.63 2.55
N CYS A 174 6.39 22.39 1.76
CA CYS A 174 7.82 22.14 1.53
C CYS A 174 8.68 22.95 2.50
N PHE A 175 9.52 22.26 3.27
CA PHE A 175 10.55 22.87 4.12
C PHE A 175 11.93 22.43 3.64
N THR A 176 12.89 23.34 3.60
CA THR A 176 14.28 23.04 3.19
C THR A 176 15.23 23.33 4.35
N THR A 177 16.05 22.35 4.70
CA THR A 177 17.06 22.47 5.76
C THR A 177 18.42 21.94 5.27
N ASN A 178 19.51 22.61 5.65
CA ASN A 178 20.87 22.17 5.34
C ASN A 178 21.32 21.08 6.33
N HIS A 179 22.04 20.07 5.85
CA HIS A 179 22.58 18.96 6.67
C HIS A 179 24.11 18.81 6.47
N LYS A 180 24.79 18.18 7.43
CA LYS A 180 26.25 17.91 7.40
C LYS A 180 26.55 16.39 7.35
N PHE A 181 25.72 15.61 6.67
CA PHE A 181 25.96 14.17 6.52
C PHE A 181 26.99 13.91 5.41
N ASP A 182 27.84 12.91 5.61
CA ASP A 182 28.78 12.44 4.59
C ASP A 182 28.03 11.64 3.51
N VAL A 183 28.42 11.81 2.25
CA VAL A 183 27.80 11.12 1.12
C VAL A 183 28.43 9.73 0.97
N GLY A 184 27.64 8.68 1.22
CA GLY A 184 28.04 7.29 0.97
C GLY A 184 27.78 6.83 -0.47
N TYR A 185 28.55 5.84 -0.93
CA TYR A 185 28.33 5.19 -2.23
C TYR A 185 27.25 4.10 -2.15
N SER A 186 26.57 3.84 -3.27
CA SER A 186 25.58 2.75 -3.36
C SER A 186 26.25 1.38 -3.20
N THR A 187 25.72 0.55 -2.31
CA THR A 187 26.15 -0.85 -2.13
C THR A 187 25.60 -1.80 -3.20
N HIS A 188 24.57 -1.38 -3.95
CA HIS A 188 23.95 -2.17 -5.00
C HIS A 188 24.42 -1.70 -6.38
N THR A 189 25.55 -2.25 -6.85
CA THR A 189 26.20 -1.90 -8.14
C THR A 189 25.77 -2.78 -9.30
N GLY A 190 25.04 -3.88 -9.06
CA GLY A 190 24.52 -4.77 -10.11
C GLY A 190 25.53 -5.77 -10.67
N ASN A 191 26.75 -5.83 -10.14
CA ASN A 191 27.85 -6.67 -10.64
C ASN A 191 27.89 -8.07 -10.01
N TYR A 192 26.73 -8.70 -9.82
CA TYR A 192 26.61 -10.00 -9.15
C TYR A 192 27.42 -11.14 -9.83
N GLY A 193 27.75 -11.00 -11.12
CA GLY A 193 28.55 -11.97 -11.87
C GLY A 193 30.06 -11.68 -11.94
N GLN A 194 30.53 -10.48 -11.58
CA GLN A 194 31.95 -10.12 -11.69
C GLN A 194 32.72 -10.36 -10.38
N GLU A 195 32.04 -10.38 -9.23
CA GLU A 195 32.64 -10.70 -7.92
C GLU A 195 32.80 -12.21 -7.66
N LEU A 196 32.41 -13.07 -8.62
CA LEU A 196 32.65 -14.52 -8.58
C LEU A 196 34.12 -14.93 -8.78
N PHE A 197 35.05 -13.97 -8.89
CA PHE A 197 36.40 -14.21 -8.42
C PHE A 197 36.38 -14.16 -6.89
N TYR A 198 35.94 -15.27 -6.29
CA TYR A 198 36.46 -15.68 -4.99
C TYR A 198 37.99 -15.49 -5.08
N GLN A 199 38.50 -14.43 -4.47
CA GLN A 199 39.93 -14.36 -4.19
C GLN A 199 40.24 -15.68 -3.48
N LEU A 200 41.16 -16.47 -4.06
CA LEU A 200 41.81 -17.57 -3.34
C LEU A 200 42.16 -17.03 -1.94
N PRO A 201 41.91 -17.77 -0.84
CA PRO A 201 42.27 -17.27 0.48
C PRO A 201 43.72 -16.83 0.43
N SER A 202 43.98 -15.56 0.75
CA SER A 202 45.33 -15.02 0.75
C SER A 202 46.18 -15.93 1.63
N THR A 203 47.14 -16.65 1.05
CA THR A 203 48.15 -17.39 1.80
C THR A 203 48.93 -16.37 2.63
N SER A 204 48.52 -16.16 3.87
CA SER A 204 49.33 -15.44 4.84
C SER A 204 50.44 -16.39 5.26
N GLU A 205 51.65 -16.13 4.76
CA GLU A 205 52.89 -16.70 5.24
C GLU A 205 52.95 -16.52 6.77
N ILE A 206 53.12 -17.63 7.49
CA ILE A 206 53.37 -17.62 8.93
C ILE A 206 54.81 -17.12 9.12
N PRO A 207 55.07 -15.98 9.79
CA PRO A 207 56.43 -15.59 10.11
C PRO A 207 56.94 -16.54 11.19
N SER A 208 57.99 -17.29 10.87
CA SER A 208 58.75 -18.10 11.82
C SER A 208 59.62 -17.19 12.68
N ASP A 209 59.04 -16.53 13.68
CA ASP A 209 59.84 -15.81 14.68
C ASP A 209 60.15 -16.73 15.87
N THR A 210 61.44 -17.03 15.95
CA THR A 210 62.22 -17.66 17.00
C THR A 210 61.79 -17.30 18.44
N PHE A 211 61.42 -18.33 19.21
CA PHE A 211 61.44 -18.29 20.67
C PHE A 211 62.85 -18.68 21.16
N PHE A 212 63.53 -17.76 21.84
CA PHE A 212 64.61 -18.06 22.79
C PHE A 212 64.02 -18.18 24.19
#